data_AF-A0A822GNL9-F1
#
_entry.id   AF-A0A822GNL9-F1
#
_cell.length_a   1.000
_cell.length_b   1.000
_cell.length_c   1.000
_cell.angle_alpha   90.00
_cell.angle_beta   90.00
_cell.angle_gamma   90.00
#
_symmetry.space_group_name_H-M   'P 1'
#
loop_
_entity.id
_entity.type
_entity.pdbx_description
1 polymer ?
#
loop_
_entity_poly.entity_id
_entity_poly.type
_entity_poly.pdbx_seq_one_letter_code
_entity_poly.pdbx_strand_id
1 'polypeptide(L)' 'AREKAEKAALQLEENLASWDPNNNEASTTDPYKTLFVARLNYDTSETKLRREFEVYGKIKSVS' A
#
# COMPACT_ATOMS: atom_id res chain seq x y z
N ALA A 1 8.33 -29.20 -2.98
CA ALA A 1 8.98 -27.87 -3.13
C ALA A 1 8.71 -27.26 -4.51
N ARG A 2 8.97 -28.01 -5.61
CA ARG A 2 8.72 -27.56 -6.99
C ARG A 2 7.25 -27.19 -7.28
N GLU A 3 6.31 -28.09 -6.97
CA GLU A 3 4.87 -27.83 -7.20
C GLU A 3 4.32 -26.60 -6.45
N LYS A 4 4.86 -26.26 -5.28
CA LYS A 4 4.45 -25.07 -4.51
C LYS A 4 4.96 -23.78 -5.16
N ALA A 5 6.18 -23.83 -5.72
CA ALA A 5 6.74 -22.70 -6.47
C ALA A 5 6.02 -22.49 -7.80
N GLU A 6 5.66 -23.57 -8.49
CA GLU A 6 4.88 -23.52 -9.74
C GLU A 6 3.48 -22.95 -9.50
N LYS A 7 2.78 -23.38 -8.44
CA LYS A 7 1.49 -22.78 -8.06
C LYS A 7 1.60 -21.31 -7.67
N ALA A 8 2.65 -20.93 -6.93
CA ALA A 8 2.88 -19.53 -6.56
C ALA A 8 3.20 -18.66 -7.79
N ALA A 9 3.93 -19.19 -8.77
CA ALA A 9 4.23 -18.50 -10.03
C ALA A 9 2.95 -18.28 -10.86
N LEU A 10 2.12 -19.31 -11.02
CA LEU A 10 0.84 -19.21 -11.71
C LEU A 10 -0.07 -18.16 -11.04
N GLN A 11 -0.18 -18.20 -9.71
CA GLN A 11 -1.00 -17.24 -8.98
C GLN A 11 -0.45 -15.81 -9.06
N LEU A 12 0.87 -15.64 -9.14
CA LEU A 12 1.48 -14.34 -9.38
C LEU A 12 1.14 -13.81 -10.78
N GLU A 13 1.18 -14.65 -11.81
CA GLU A 13 0.81 -14.27 -13.18
C GLU A 13 -0.67 -13.89 -13.28
N GLU A 14 -1.57 -14.65 -12.66
CA GLU A 14 -3.00 -14.32 -12.58
C GLU A 14 -3.22 -12.98 -11.86
N ASN A 15 -2.56 -12.78 -10.71
CA ASN A 15 -2.65 -11.53 -9.96
C ASN A 15 -2.12 -10.34 -10.77
N LEU A 16 -1.01 -10.51 -11.47
CA LEU A 16 -0.42 -9.47 -12.33
C LEU A 16 -1.33 -9.13 -13.51
N ALA A 17 -1.97 -10.13 -14.13
CA ALA A 17 -2.93 -9.91 -15.20
C ALA A 17 -4.16 -9.14 -14.73
N SER A 18 -4.59 -9.35 -13.49
CA SER A 18 -5.71 -8.64 -12.87
C SER A 18 -5.35 -7.30 -12.22
N TRP A 19 -4.06 -6.94 -12.17
CA TRP A 19 -3.59 -5.75 -11.46
C TRP A 19 -3.82 -4.47 -12.28
N ASP A 20 -4.84 -3.71 -11.91
CA ASP A 20 -5.11 -2.36 -12.42
C ASP A 20 -4.94 -1.30 -11.32
N PRO A 21 -3.81 -0.56 -11.28
CA PRO A 21 -3.58 0.45 -10.26
C PRO A 21 -4.49 1.68 -10.39
N ASN A 22 -5.06 1.95 -11.57
CA ASN A 22 -5.93 3.13 -11.79
C ASN A 22 -7.36 2.89 -11.33
N ASN A 23 -7.81 1.63 -11.30
CA ASN A 23 -9.15 1.24 -10.86
C ASN A 23 -9.17 0.67 -9.44
N ASN A 24 -8.19 1.04 -8.61
CA ASN A 24 -8.13 0.62 -7.22
C ASN A 24 -8.95 1.55 -6.32
N GLU A 25 -10.07 1.06 -5.78
CA GLU A 25 -10.95 1.83 -4.88
C GLU A 25 -10.25 2.27 -3.58
N ALA A 26 -9.22 1.55 -3.14
CA ALA A 26 -8.42 1.91 -1.97
C ALA A 26 -7.32 2.95 -2.27
N SER A 27 -7.19 3.40 -3.53
CA SER A 27 -6.18 4.37 -3.92
C SER A 27 -6.57 5.80 -3.50
N THR A 28 -5.55 6.62 -3.27
CA THR A 28 -5.71 8.05 -3.03
C THR A 28 -5.96 8.82 -4.32
N THR A 29 -6.67 9.95 -4.23
CA THR A 29 -7.04 10.79 -5.39
C THR A 29 -5.86 11.35 -6.19
N ASP A 30 -4.73 11.70 -5.55
CA ASP A 30 -3.58 12.34 -6.21
C ASP A 30 -2.28 11.58 -5.88
N PRO A 31 -1.71 10.80 -6.81
CA PRO A 31 -0.53 9.99 -6.53
C PRO A 31 0.73 10.83 -6.24
N TYR A 32 0.81 12.07 -6.72
CA TYR A 32 1.97 12.94 -6.47
C TYR A 32 1.98 13.52 -5.05
N LYS A 33 0.85 13.42 -4.34
CA LYS A 33 0.71 13.90 -2.96
C LYS A 33 0.51 12.76 -1.96
N THR A 34 0.84 11.54 -2.36
CA THR A 34 0.70 10.33 -1.54
C THR A 34 2.07 9.76 -1.22
N LEU A 35 2.34 9.58 0.08
CA LEU A 35 3.56 8.95 0.57
C LEU A 35 3.27 7.50 0.96
N PHE A 36 4.10 6.57 0.48
CA PHE A 36 4.08 5.18 0.92
C PHE A 36 5.11 4.96 2.03
N VAL A 37 4.64 4.48 3.19
CA VAL A 37 5.49 4.24 4.37
C VAL A 37 5.35 2.77 4.77
N ALA A 38 6.47 2.04 4.82
CA ALA A 38 6.52 0.62 5.14
C ALA A 38 7.44 0.32 6.32
N ARG A 39 7.41 -0.92 6.82
CA ARG A 39 8.19 -1.41 7.98
C ARG A 39 7.89 -0.65 9.28
N LEU A 40 6.64 -0.23 9.45
CA LEU A 40 6.16 0.36 10.69
C LEU A 40 5.96 -0.73 11.75
N ASN A 41 6.09 -0.36 13.02
CA ASN A 41 5.70 -1.25 14.11
C ASN A 41 4.18 -1.51 14.05
N TYR A 42 3.76 -2.75 14.26
CA TYR A 42 2.36 -3.17 14.22
C TYR A 42 1.49 -2.47 15.28
N ASP A 43 2.07 -2.02 16.40
CA ASP A 43 1.34 -1.25 17.43
C ASP A 43 1.17 0.25 17.09
N THR A 44 1.67 0.69 15.94
CA THR A 44 1.60 2.11 15.55
C THR A 44 0.19 2.45 15.08
N SER A 45 -0.44 3.44 15.72
CA SER A 45 -1.75 3.96 15.30
C SER A 45 -1.64 5.04 14.22
N GLU A 46 -2.70 5.18 13.42
CA GLU A 46 -2.83 6.23 12.42
C GLU A 46 -2.68 7.64 13.02
N THR A 47 -3.19 7.87 14.23
CA THR A 47 -3.07 9.15 14.94
C THR A 47 -1.61 9.51 15.21
N LYS A 48 -0.77 8.52 15.57
CA LYS A 48 0.65 8.72 15.78
C LYS A 48 1.35 9.06 14.47
N LEU A 49 1.08 8.30 13.41
CA LEU A 49 1.63 8.60 12.07
C LEU A 49 1.23 10.00 11.61
N ARG A 50 -0.04 10.35 11.73
CA ARG A 50 -0.52 11.68 11.38
C ARG A 50 0.27 12.77 12.10
N ARG A 51 0.42 12.67 13.42
CA ARG A 51 1.15 13.66 14.22
C ARG A 51 2.61 13.83 13.78
N GLU A 52 3.31 12.72 13.54
CA GLU A 52 4.71 12.73 13.11
C GLU A 52 4.87 13.32 11.70
N PHE A 53 3.96 13.01 10.77
CA PHE A 53 4.04 13.48 9.39
C PHE A 53 3.46 14.89 9.18
N GLU A 54 2.59 15.36 10.08
CA GLU A 54 1.94 16.69 9.98
C GLU A 54 2.94 17.85 10.17
N VAL A 55 4.11 17.56 10.75
CA VAL A 55 5.25 18.50 10.84
C VAL A 55 5.77 18.91 9.45
N TYR A 56 5.66 18.03 8.45
CA TYR A 56 6.14 18.29 7.08
C TYR A 56 5.07 18.94 6.19
N GLY A 57 3.81 18.95 6.62
CA GLY A 57 2.72 19.54 5.87
C GLY A 57 1.36 18.99 6.26
N LYS A 58 0.30 19.66 5.79
CA LYS A 58 -1.08 19.26 6.08
C LYS A 58 -1.37 17.88 5.47
N ILE A 59 -1.82 16.96 6.32
CA ILE A 59 -2.26 15.63 5.89
C ILE A 59 -3.76 15.67 5.54
N LYS A 60 -4.10 15.19 4.34
CA LYS A 60 -5.49 15.10 3.87
C LYS A 60 -6.20 13.87 4.43
N SER A 61 -5.55 12.71 4.36
CA SER A 61 -6.07 11.42 4.84
C SER A 61 -4.92 10.49 5.21
N VAL A 62 -5.17 9.61 6.16
CA VAL A 62 -4.37 8.41 6.46
C VAL A 62 -5.36 7.26 6.38
N SER A 63 -5.03 6.22 5.64
CA SER A 63 -5.91 5.08 5.29
C SER A 63 -5.09 3.83 5.08
#